data_AF-A0AAX3Y7T1-F1
#
_entry.id   AF-A0AAX3Y7T1-F1
#
_cell.length_a   1.000
_cell.length_b   1.000
_cell.length_c   1.000
_cell.angle_alpha   90.00
_cell.angle_beta   90.00
_cell.angle_gamma   90.00
#
_symmetry.space_group_name_H-M   'P 1'
#
loop_
_entity.id
_entity.type
_entity.pdbx_description
1 polymer ?
#
loop_
_entity_poly.entity_id
_entity_poly.type
_entity_poly.pdbx_seq_one_letter_code
_entity_poly.pdbx_strand_id
1 'polypeptide(L)'
;MAAADLLRPALLAAGRCPRMERTISKVPVTRNLVDRFVAGETESQAITATTGILDSGRYITIDYLGEDTTDLTQANNTVSHYLVLLSNLSALATSGGTPATFPPSPVRTIEVSLKLSALGQSLARDGHKVALENAHKICTAAEEAGAWVTVDAEDHTTTDSTLSIVRELREDFPTLGTVLQAYLKRTEADCKDMSGPGSRIRLCKGAYKEPASVAHQEKTAVDDSYLRCLRILMNGQGYPMVASHDPAMISAAMQYAEAKGRTADEFELQMLYGIRDSEQLRLVGEQKHVRTYLPYGEQWYGYFMRRLAERPANLAFFLRSLASRN
;
A
#
# COMPACT_ATOMS: atom_id res chain seq x y z
N MET A 1 20.64 7.44 -20.63
CA MET A 1 20.57 7.32 -19.16
C MET A 1 20.17 8.67 -18.61
N ALA A 2 18.96 8.77 -18.08
CA ALA A 2 18.55 10.01 -17.41
C ALA A 2 19.37 10.15 -16.11
N ALA A 3 19.69 11.37 -15.68
CA ALA A 3 20.37 11.60 -14.39
C ALA A 3 19.64 10.92 -13.20
N ALA A 4 18.34 10.66 -13.34
CA ALA A 4 17.53 9.89 -12.40
C ALA A 4 17.94 8.41 -12.26
N ASP A 5 18.41 7.76 -13.34
CA ASP A 5 18.83 6.35 -13.32
C ASP A 5 20.10 6.13 -12.49
N LEU A 6 20.99 7.14 -12.46
CA LEU A 6 22.22 7.15 -11.65
C LEU A 6 21.94 7.48 -10.17
N LEU A 7 20.90 8.26 -9.89
CA LEU A 7 20.56 8.70 -8.53
C LEU A 7 19.71 7.67 -7.76
N ARG A 8 18.91 6.84 -8.46
CA ARG A 8 18.05 5.82 -7.82
C ARG A 8 18.83 4.85 -6.92
N PRO A 9 19.94 4.21 -7.34
CA PRO A 9 20.71 3.33 -6.46
C PRO A 9 21.29 4.04 -5.24
N ALA A 10 21.75 5.29 -5.41
CA ALA A 10 22.31 6.10 -4.33
C ALA A 10 21.25 6.51 -3.30
N LEU A 11 20.04 6.87 -3.75
CA LEU A 11 18.89 7.20 -2.88
C LEU A 11 18.38 5.97 -2.12
N LEU A 12 18.33 4.80 -2.78
CA LEU A 12 17.95 3.54 -2.12
C LEU A 12 18.99 3.10 -1.09
N ALA A 13 20.29 3.29 -1.38
CA ALA A 13 21.35 3.04 -0.41
C ALA A 13 21.30 4.05 0.75
N ALA A 14 21.01 5.32 0.46
CA ALA A 14 20.83 6.37 1.46
C ALA A 14 19.67 6.07 2.42
N GLY A 15 18.55 5.55 1.91
CA GLY A 15 17.39 5.12 2.70
C GLY A 15 17.68 4.01 3.72
N ARG A 16 18.81 3.30 3.57
CA ARG A 16 19.27 2.26 4.51
C ARG A 16 20.34 2.76 5.49
N CYS A 17 20.63 4.07 5.53
CA CYS A 17 21.71 4.65 6.33
C CYS A 17 21.20 5.38 7.58
N PRO A 18 21.38 4.84 8.81
CA PRO A 18 20.87 5.44 10.05
C PRO A 18 21.46 6.82 10.39
N ARG A 19 22.66 7.12 9.89
CA ARG A 19 23.28 8.44 10.08
C ARG A 19 22.58 9.50 9.23
N MET A 20 22.21 9.15 8.01
CA MET A 20 21.57 10.07 7.08
C MET A 20 20.11 10.30 7.46
N GLU A 21 19.44 9.26 7.95
CA GLU A 21 18.14 9.37 8.63
C GLU A 21 18.17 10.39 9.76
N ARG A 22 19.07 10.25 10.75
CA ARG A 22 19.18 11.21 11.88
C ARG A 22 19.45 12.64 11.43
N THR A 23 20.20 12.84 10.34
CA THR A 23 20.49 14.17 9.82
C THR A 23 19.28 14.76 9.10
N ILE A 24 18.58 13.97 8.28
CA ILE A 24 17.43 14.43 7.48
C ILE A 24 16.18 14.62 8.35
N SER A 25 15.95 13.78 9.36
CA SER A 25 14.81 13.92 10.28
C SER A 25 14.88 15.16 11.17
N LYS A 26 16.07 15.78 11.32
CA LYS A 26 16.28 16.99 12.11
C LYS A 26 16.12 18.29 11.31
N VAL A 27 15.91 18.22 10.00
CA VAL A 27 15.79 19.41 9.15
C VAL A 27 14.31 19.83 9.04
N PRO A 28 13.91 21.04 9.46
CA PRO A 28 12.50 21.45 9.44
C PRO A 28 11.88 21.50 8.02
N VAL A 29 12.69 21.84 7.02
CA VAL A 29 12.25 21.92 5.62
C VAL A 29 11.98 20.53 5.02
N THR A 30 12.71 19.50 5.44
CA THR A 30 12.45 18.12 5.01
C THR A 30 11.20 17.56 5.68
N ARG A 31 10.89 17.94 6.93
CA ARG A 31 9.63 17.58 7.60
C ARG A 31 8.40 18.03 6.80
N ASN A 32 8.34 19.28 6.35
CA ASN A 32 7.24 19.78 5.50
C ASN A 32 7.08 19.01 4.18
N LEU A 33 8.17 18.42 3.65
CA LEU A 33 8.11 17.59 2.45
C LEU A 33 7.72 16.13 2.77
N VAL A 34 8.07 15.64 3.95
CA VAL A 34 7.67 14.31 4.46
C VAL A 34 6.18 14.29 4.79
N ASP A 35 5.65 15.34 5.40
CA ASP A 35 4.23 15.49 5.75
C ASP A 35 3.30 15.45 4.53
N ARG A 36 3.85 15.65 3.32
CA ARG A 36 3.11 15.48 2.06
C ARG A 36 2.87 14.02 1.71
N PHE A 37 3.70 13.09 2.20
CA PHE A 37 3.66 11.68 1.82
C PHE A 37 3.38 10.75 3.00
N VAL A 38 3.40 11.26 4.23
CA VAL A 38 3.19 10.52 5.48
C VAL A 38 2.27 11.34 6.37
N ALA A 39 1.32 10.70 7.05
CA ALA A 39 0.34 11.38 7.89
C ALA A 39 0.95 12.07 9.12
N GLY A 40 2.12 11.56 9.56
CA GLY A 40 2.79 11.93 10.80
C GLY A 40 3.39 10.69 11.47
N GLU A 41 3.90 10.87 12.69
CA GLU A 41 4.55 9.82 13.46
C GLU A 41 3.60 9.16 14.47
N THR A 42 2.44 9.77 14.74
CA THR A 42 1.48 9.33 15.78
C THR A 42 0.14 8.87 15.21
N GLU A 43 -0.57 8.02 15.95
CA GLU A 43 -1.92 7.55 15.59
C GLU A 43 -2.90 8.71 15.47
N SER A 44 -2.83 9.71 16.36
CA SER A 44 -3.73 10.87 16.32
C SER A 44 -3.63 11.66 15.00
N GLN A 45 -2.40 11.78 14.48
CA GLN A 45 -2.16 12.40 13.17
C GLN A 45 -2.71 11.52 12.04
N ALA A 46 -2.54 10.20 12.11
CA ALA A 46 -3.12 9.26 11.15
C ALA A 46 -4.66 9.31 11.12
N ILE A 47 -5.30 9.37 12.29
CA ILE A 47 -6.75 9.53 12.44
C ILE A 47 -7.21 10.87 11.84
N THR A 48 -6.51 11.97 12.11
CA THR A 48 -6.84 13.29 11.55
C THR A 48 -6.76 13.29 10.02
N ALA A 49 -5.69 12.73 9.46
CA ALA A 49 -5.54 12.60 8.01
C ALA A 49 -6.59 11.66 7.41
N THR A 50 -6.96 10.60 8.13
CA THR A 50 -8.02 9.67 7.73
C THR A 50 -9.35 10.37 7.57
N THR A 51 -9.77 11.18 8.54
CA THR A 51 -11.01 11.96 8.45
C THR A 51 -11.00 12.88 7.24
N GLY A 52 -9.92 13.64 7.02
CA GLY A 52 -9.82 14.53 5.86
C GLY A 52 -9.84 13.82 4.49
N ILE A 53 -9.29 12.61 4.41
CA ILE A 53 -9.36 11.78 3.19
C ILE A 53 -10.80 11.29 2.96
N LEU A 54 -11.45 10.76 4.00
CA LEU A 54 -12.84 10.29 3.91
C LEU A 54 -13.80 11.43 3.54
N ASP A 55 -13.63 12.62 4.14
CA ASP A 55 -14.43 13.82 3.86
C ASP A 55 -14.38 14.24 2.39
N SER A 56 -13.28 13.93 1.71
CA SER A 56 -13.10 14.22 0.28
C SER A 56 -13.69 13.16 -0.67
N GLY A 57 -14.44 12.19 -0.14
CA GLY A 57 -15.04 11.11 -0.91
C GLY A 57 -14.05 10.02 -1.35
N ARG A 58 -12.85 10.00 -0.80
CA ARG A 58 -11.85 8.95 -1.04
C ARG A 58 -11.93 7.88 0.04
N TYR A 59 -11.68 6.64 -0.35
CA TYR A 59 -11.42 5.55 0.58
C TYR A 59 -9.99 5.62 1.08
N ILE A 60 -9.68 4.84 2.11
CA ILE A 60 -8.34 4.83 2.69
C ILE A 60 -7.84 3.42 2.97
N THR A 61 -6.53 3.23 2.85
CA THR A 61 -5.80 2.14 3.48
C THR A 61 -4.66 2.70 4.31
N ILE A 62 -4.55 2.31 5.57
CA ILE A 62 -3.57 2.85 6.52
C ILE A 62 -2.46 1.83 6.76
N ASP A 63 -1.20 2.27 6.68
CA ASP A 63 0.01 1.45 6.88
C ASP A 63 0.82 2.01 8.05
N TYR A 64 0.98 1.22 9.12
CA TYR A 64 1.92 1.54 10.19
C TYR A 64 3.34 1.14 9.76
N LEU A 65 4.21 2.14 9.68
CA LEU A 65 5.55 1.99 9.12
C LEU A 65 6.45 1.15 10.02
N GLY A 66 6.82 -0.01 9.49
CA GLY A 66 7.82 -0.94 9.99
C GLY A 66 7.96 -2.11 9.02
N GLU A 67 9.16 -2.68 8.90
CA GLU A 67 9.44 -3.85 8.06
C GLU A 67 10.62 -4.63 8.65
N ASP A 68 10.75 -5.90 8.26
CA ASP A 68 11.92 -6.76 8.54
C ASP A 68 12.25 -6.96 10.03
N THR A 69 11.23 -7.09 10.91
CA THR A 69 11.52 -7.37 12.32
C THR A 69 12.03 -8.79 12.51
N THR A 70 13.14 -8.90 13.25
CA THR A 70 13.66 -10.18 13.77
C THR A 70 13.51 -10.27 15.29
N ASP A 71 12.74 -9.36 15.89
CA ASP A 71 12.44 -9.34 17.32
C ASP A 71 10.93 -9.52 17.56
N LEU A 72 10.60 -10.51 18.37
CA LEU A 72 9.22 -10.82 18.77
C LEU A 72 8.58 -9.66 19.52
N THR A 73 9.36 -8.91 20.32
CA THR A 73 8.83 -7.75 21.07
C THR A 73 8.39 -6.66 20.09
N GLN A 74 9.22 -6.34 19.10
CA GLN A 74 8.88 -5.39 18.06
C GLN A 74 7.68 -5.85 17.20
N ALA A 75 7.56 -7.15 16.91
CA ALA A 75 6.37 -7.69 16.24
C ALA A 75 5.09 -7.47 17.07
N ASN A 76 5.13 -7.76 18.37
CA ASN A 76 4.01 -7.56 19.30
C ASN A 76 3.65 -6.07 19.47
N ASN A 77 4.65 -5.18 19.43
CA ASN A 77 4.42 -3.74 19.44
C ASN A 77 3.69 -3.30 18.17
N THR A 78 4.09 -3.81 16.99
CA THR A 78 3.41 -3.55 15.71
C THR A 78 1.94 -3.96 15.77
N VAL A 79 1.64 -5.15 16.32
CA VAL A 79 0.25 -5.59 16.54
C VAL A 79 -0.49 -4.61 17.44
N SER A 80 0.11 -4.19 18.55
CA SER A 80 -0.50 -3.24 19.49
C SER A 80 -0.88 -1.92 18.81
N HIS A 81 -0.03 -1.38 17.93
CA HIS A 81 -0.34 -0.17 17.16
C HIS A 81 -1.55 -0.36 16.24
N TYR A 82 -1.65 -1.50 15.53
CA TYR A 82 -2.82 -1.79 14.71
C TYR A 82 -4.10 -1.94 15.53
N LEU A 83 -4.04 -2.60 16.70
CA LEU A 83 -5.21 -2.75 17.58
C LEU A 83 -5.70 -1.40 18.11
N VAL A 84 -4.78 -0.51 18.51
CA VAL A 84 -5.11 0.86 18.94
C VAL A 84 -5.71 1.67 17.78
N LEU A 85 -5.10 1.60 16.59
CA LEU A 85 -5.60 2.26 15.39
C LEU A 85 -7.04 1.81 15.06
N LEU A 86 -7.29 0.50 15.01
CA LEU A 86 -8.60 -0.07 14.68
C LEU A 86 -9.66 0.30 15.73
N SER A 87 -9.30 0.30 17.02
CA SER A 87 -10.18 0.79 18.09
C SER A 87 -10.59 2.24 17.88
N ASN A 88 -9.63 3.12 17.54
CA ASN A 88 -9.91 4.53 17.26
C ASN A 88 -10.77 4.73 16.00
N LEU A 89 -10.54 3.94 14.95
CA LEU A 89 -11.36 3.97 13.73
C LEU A 89 -12.80 3.51 14.00
N SER A 90 -12.99 2.49 14.83
CA SER A 90 -14.32 2.04 15.27
C SER A 90 -15.05 3.14 16.06
N ALA A 91 -14.33 3.84 16.95
CA ALA A 91 -14.88 4.99 17.67
C ALA A 91 -15.29 6.15 16.73
N LEU A 92 -14.52 6.41 15.66
CA LEU A 92 -14.91 7.39 14.64
C LEU A 92 -16.18 6.98 13.89
N ALA A 93 -16.32 5.70 13.52
CA ALA A 93 -17.49 5.20 12.83
C ALA A 93 -18.77 5.31 13.69
N THR A 94 -18.67 4.98 14.98
CA THR A 94 -19.80 4.98 15.93
C THR A 94 -20.22 6.39 16.37
N SER A 95 -19.30 7.35 16.41
CA SER A 95 -19.60 8.74 16.78
C SER A 95 -20.29 9.56 15.68
N GLY A 96 -20.71 8.92 14.58
CA GLY A 96 -21.32 9.60 13.43
C GLY A 96 -20.29 10.36 12.57
N GLY A 97 -19.00 10.08 12.76
CA GLY A 97 -17.88 10.68 12.04
C GLY A 97 -17.55 10.03 10.70
N THR A 98 -18.38 9.08 10.23
CA THR A 98 -18.35 8.73 8.79
C THR A 98 -19.05 9.85 8.03
N PRO A 99 -18.38 10.54 7.09
CA PRO A 99 -19.01 11.63 6.38
C PRO A 99 -20.22 11.09 5.64
N ALA A 100 -21.33 11.82 5.73
CA ALA A 100 -22.64 11.49 5.19
C ALA A 100 -22.71 11.50 3.64
N THR A 101 -21.67 11.04 2.94
CA THR A 101 -21.48 11.28 1.49
C THR A 101 -21.06 10.06 0.68
N PHE A 102 -20.94 8.87 1.26
CA PHE A 102 -20.78 7.65 0.47
C PHE A 102 -22.15 7.04 0.13
N PRO A 103 -22.42 6.71 -1.15
CA PRO A 103 -23.60 5.92 -1.48
C PRO A 103 -23.52 4.54 -0.81
N PRO A 104 -24.66 3.89 -0.52
CA PRO A 104 -24.65 2.53 0.00
C PRO A 104 -23.85 1.62 -0.92
N SER A 105 -22.81 0.97 -0.38
CA SER A 105 -21.89 0.12 -1.12
C SER A 105 -21.45 -1.07 -0.24
N PRO A 106 -21.23 -2.27 -0.81
CA PRO A 106 -20.60 -3.39 -0.10
C PRO A 106 -19.11 -3.17 0.16
N VAL A 107 -18.52 -2.11 -0.42
CA VAL A 107 -17.08 -1.81 -0.33
C VAL A 107 -16.78 -1.06 0.97
N ARG A 108 -15.89 -1.61 1.82
CA ARG A 108 -15.47 -0.92 3.05
C ARG A 108 -14.57 0.26 2.71
N THR A 109 -14.93 1.45 3.19
CA THR A 109 -14.20 2.70 2.93
C THR A 109 -12.86 2.77 3.67
N ILE A 110 -12.73 2.03 4.78
CA ILE A 110 -11.54 1.95 5.61
C ILE A 110 -10.88 0.58 5.44
N GLU A 111 -9.56 0.58 5.30
CA GLU A 111 -8.71 -0.60 5.21
C GLU A 111 -7.40 -0.37 5.97
N VAL A 112 -6.74 -1.43 6.42
CA VAL A 112 -5.35 -1.41 6.88
C VAL A 112 -4.47 -2.29 5.98
N SER A 113 -3.25 -1.84 5.69
CA SER A 113 -2.25 -2.62 4.94
C SER A 113 -1.20 -3.16 5.90
N LEU A 114 -0.94 -4.47 5.87
CA LEU A 114 -0.01 -5.14 6.79
C LEU A 114 1.20 -5.68 6.04
N LYS A 115 2.39 -5.63 6.66
CA LYS A 115 3.59 -6.34 6.20
C LYS A 115 3.88 -7.48 7.16
N LEU A 116 3.96 -8.71 6.65
CA LEU A 116 4.15 -9.89 7.51
C LEU A 116 5.55 -9.91 8.12
N SER A 117 6.55 -9.33 7.43
CA SER A 117 7.88 -9.14 7.99
C SER A 117 7.84 -8.34 9.29
N ALA A 118 6.94 -7.36 9.45
CA ALA A 118 6.76 -6.57 10.67
C ALA A 118 5.96 -7.32 11.75
N LEU A 119 5.27 -8.40 11.39
CA LEU A 119 4.50 -9.24 12.29
C LEU A 119 5.26 -10.49 12.76
N GLY A 120 6.53 -10.63 12.36
CA GLY A 120 7.43 -11.69 12.81
C GLY A 120 7.72 -12.77 11.78
N GLN A 121 7.38 -12.58 10.50
CA GLN A 121 7.62 -13.59 9.44
C GLN A 121 9.10 -13.99 9.35
N SER A 122 10.01 -13.05 9.59
CA SER A 122 11.46 -13.23 9.51
C SER A 122 12.09 -13.73 10.82
N LEU A 123 11.31 -14.10 11.84
CA LEU A 123 11.84 -14.68 13.07
C LEU A 123 12.47 -16.04 12.80
N ALA A 124 13.67 -16.25 13.35
CA ALA A 124 14.45 -17.48 13.15
C ALA A 124 13.75 -18.75 13.67
N ARG A 125 12.81 -18.60 14.62
CA ARG A 125 11.97 -19.69 15.13
C ARG A 125 10.52 -19.30 14.97
N ASP A 126 9.73 -20.22 14.41
CA ASP A 126 8.28 -20.12 14.30
C ASP A 126 7.76 -18.86 13.57
N GLY A 127 8.56 -18.22 12.71
CA GLY A 127 8.20 -16.95 12.08
C GLY A 127 6.89 -16.98 11.31
N HIS A 128 6.62 -18.06 10.56
CA HIS A 128 5.33 -18.27 9.87
C HIS A 128 4.16 -18.29 10.87
N LYS A 129 4.27 -19.09 11.92
CA LYS A 129 3.23 -19.24 12.95
C LYS A 129 2.99 -17.92 13.67
N VAL A 130 4.05 -17.22 14.08
CA VAL A 130 3.95 -15.94 14.79
C VAL A 130 3.30 -14.88 13.90
N ALA A 131 3.72 -14.77 12.63
CA ALA A 131 3.13 -13.83 11.68
C ALA A 131 1.64 -14.13 11.43
N LEU A 132 1.27 -15.40 11.28
CA LEU A 132 -0.11 -15.85 11.12
C LEU A 132 -0.96 -15.47 12.34
N GLU A 133 -0.53 -15.82 13.55
CA GLU A 133 -1.25 -15.51 14.79
C GLU A 133 -1.39 -14.00 15.02
N ASN A 134 -0.36 -13.23 14.69
CA ASN A 134 -0.39 -11.78 14.81
C ASN A 134 -1.29 -11.13 13.77
N ALA A 135 -1.24 -11.57 12.51
CA ALA A 135 -2.15 -11.10 11.47
C ALA A 135 -3.61 -11.46 11.78
N HIS A 136 -3.88 -12.65 12.34
CA HIS A 136 -5.21 -13.08 12.76
C HIS A 136 -5.83 -12.15 13.79
N LYS A 137 -5.07 -11.75 14.82
CA LYS A 137 -5.52 -10.76 15.83
C LYS A 137 -5.93 -9.43 15.19
N ILE A 138 -5.13 -8.95 14.23
CA ILE A 138 -5.42 -7.70 13.53
C ILE A 138 -6.66 -7.85 12.64
N CYS A 139 -6.80 -8.96 11.92
CA CYS A 139 -7.97 -9.24 11.08
C CYS A 139 -9.26 -9.32 11.92
N THR A 140 -9.21 -9.96 13.08
CA THR A 140 -10.33 -10.02 14.03
C THR A 140 -10.77 -8.62 14.45
N ALA A 141 -9.83 -7.79 14.90
CA ALA A 141 -10.12 -6.41 15.29
C ALA A 141 -10.61 -5.54 14.12
N ALA A 142 -10.15 -5.83 12.90
CA ALA A 142 -10.57 -5.10 11.69
C ALA A 142 -12.02 -5.40 11.33
N GLU A 143 -12.47 -6.66 11.42
CA GLU A 143 -13.88 -7.01 11.22
C GLU A 143 -14.79 -6.32 12.25
N GLU A 144 -14.39 -6.30 13.52
CA GLU A 144 -15.10 -5.59 14.60
C GLU A 144 -15.16 -4.07 14.36
N ALA A 145 -14.09 -3.48 13.83
CA ALA A 145 -14.04 -2.07 13.46
C ALA A 145 -14.73 -1.75 12.13
N GLY A 146 -15.22 -2.77 11.42
CA GLY A 146 -15.84 -2.61 10.12
C GLY A 146 -14.87 -2.17 9.02
N ALA A 147 -13.59 -2.53 9.13
CA ALA A 147 -12.52 -2.23 8.19
C ALA A 147 -12.07 -3.47 7.41
N TRP A 148 -11.48 -3.26 6.22
CA TRP A 148 -10.80 -4.34 5.50
C TRP A 148 -9.33 -4.46 5.90
N VAL A 149 -8.73 -5.60 5.55
CA VAL A 149 -7.28 -5.83 5.66
C VAL A 149 -6.73 -6.23 4.29
N THR A 150 -5.54 -5.75 3.97
CA THR A 150 -4.74 -6.20 2.82
C THR A 150 -3.32 -6.53 3.28
N VAL A 151 -2.82 -7.72 2.97
CA VAL A 151 -1.41 -8.09 3.22
C VAL A 151 -0.55 -7.62 2.06
N ASP A 152 0.35 -6.67 2.32
CA ASP A 152 1.30 -6.12 1.37
C ASP A 152 2.32 -7.16 0.87
N ALA A 153 2.72 -7.02 -0.39
CA ALA A 153 3.79 -7.81 -0.98
C ALA A 153 5.12 -7.14 -0.71
N GLU A 154 6.07 -7.92 -0.20
CA GLU A 154 7.42 -7.49 0.12
C GLU A 154 8.38 -7.95 -0.99
N ASP A 155 9.65 -8.24 -0.70
CA ASP A 155 10.56 -8.72 -1.74
C ASP A 155 10.23 -10.17 -2.18
N HIS A 156 10.79 -10.59 -3.32
CA HIS A 156 10.46 -11.88 -3.93
C HIS A 156 10.73 -13.10 -3.04
N THR A 157 11.62 -12.99 -2.05
CA THR A 157 11.99 -14.14 -1.20
C THR A 157 10.91 -14.52 -0.19
N THR A 158 10.01 -13.59 0.14
CA THR A 158 8.91 -13.82 1.09
C THR A 158 7.59 -14.18 0.41
N THR A 159 7.51 -14.07 -0.93
CA THR A 159 6.24 -14.18 -1.68
C THR A 159 5.48 -15.47 -1.37
N ASP A 160 6.14 -16.63 -1.39
CA ASP A 160 5.46 -17.91 -1.15
C ASP A 160 4.94 -18.05 0.29
N SER A 161 5.73 -17.63 1.28
CA SER A 161 5.30 -17.62 2.68
C SER A 161 4.12 -16.68 2.88
N THR A 162 4.17 -15.47 2.29
CA THR A 162 3.09 -14.48 2.36
C THR A 162 1.80 -15.01 1.76
N LEU A 163 1.86 -15.59 0.56
CA LEU A 163 0.67 -16.18 -0.07
C LEU A 163 0.15 -17.42 0.69
N SER A 164 0.99 -18.18 1.39
CA SER A 164 0.54 -19.25 2.28
C SER A 164 -0.26 -18.70 3.46
N ILE A 165 0.29 -17.72 4.19
CA ILE A 165 -0.38 -17.10 5.34
C ILE A 165 -1.71 -16.46 4.91
N VAL A 166 -1.75 -15.80 3.75
CA VAL A 166 -2.99 -15.22 3.20
C VAL A 166 -4.05 -16.29 2.93
N ARG A 167 -3.66 -17.46 2.40
CA ARG A 167 -4.63 -18.56 2.17
C ARG A 167 -5.18 -19.10 3.48
N GLU A 168 -4.34 -19.29 4.49
CA GLU A 168 -4.75 -19.74 5.82
C GLU A 168 -5.69 -18.74 6.49
N LEU A 169 -5.35 -17.44 6.48
CA LEU A 169 -6.22 -16.39 7.04
C LEU A 169 -7.56 -16.26 6.32
N ARG A 170 -7.63 -16.57 5.01
CA ARG A 170 -8.87 -16.49 4.24
C ARG A 170 -9.92 -17.54 4.64
N GLU A 171 -9.55 -18.57 5.38
CA GLU A 171 -10.51 -19.53 5.95
C GLU A 171 -11.43 -18.84 6.96
N ASP A 172 -10.87 -17.93 7.78
CA ASP A 172 -11.61 -17.14 8.78
C ASP A 172 -12.03 -15.76 8.26
N PHE A 173 -11.24 -15.17 7.35
CA PHE A 173 -11.43 -13.82 6.80
C PHE A 173 -11.51 -13.82 5.27
N PRO A 174 -12.65 -14.25 4.66
CA PRO A 174 -12.76 -14.41 3.21
C PRO A 174 -12.50 -13.14 2.40
N THR A 175 -12.70 -11.95 2.99
CA THR A 175 -12.45 -10.64 2.37
C THR A 175 -11.01 -10.15 2.52
N LEU A 176 -10.09 -10.93 3.09
CA LEU A 176 -8.69 -10.54 3.22
C LEU A 176 -8.04 -10.33 1.84
N GLY A 177 -7.54 -9.11 1.62
CA GLY A 177 -6.80 -8.74 0.43
C GLY A 177 -5.34 -9.19 0.47
N THR A 178 -4.72 -9.31 -0.70
CA THR A 178 -3.26 -9.37 -0.82
C THR A 178 -2.77 -8.62 -2.05
N VAL A 179 -1.45 -8.42 -2.15
CA VAL A 179 -0.81 -7.66 -3.22
C VAL A 179 -0.06 -8.60 -4.15
N LEU A 180 -0.11 -8.34 -5.44
CA LEU A 180 0.71 -8.98 -6.47
C LEU A 180 1.51 -7.91 -7.24
N GLN A 181 2.77 -8.22 -7.53
CA GLN A 181 3.74 -7.28 -8.12
C GLN A 181 4.02 -7.63 -9.58
N ALA A 182 3.51 -6.84 -10.52
CA ALA A 182 3.55 -7.15 -11.95
C ALA A 182 4.97 -7.33 -12.54
N TYR A 183 6.01 -6.76 -11.93
CA TYR A 183 7.39 -6.96 -12.39
C TYR A 183 7.92 -8.40 -12.17
N LEU A 184 7.30 -9.24 -11.35
CA LEU A 184 7.76 -10.61 -11.12
C LEU A 184 7.23 -11.51 -12.22
N LYS A 185 8.11 -12.37 -12.76
CA LYS A 185 7.75 -13.30 -13.85
C LYS A 185 6.66 -14.31 -13.46
N ARG A 186 6.50 -14.58 -12.16
CA ARG A 186 5.49 -15.50 -11.62
C ARG A 186 4.07 -14.92 -11.60
N THR A 187 3.94 -13.60 -11.59
CA THR A 187 2.70 -12.93 -11.16
C THR A 187 1.50 -13.19 -12.06
N GLU A 188 1.71 -13.44 -13.36
CA GLU A 188 0.61 -13.84 -14.23
C GLU A 188 -0.05 -15.16 -13.82
N ALA A 189 0.73 -16.11 -13.27
CA ALA A 189 0.19 -17.36 -12.73
C ALA A 189 -0.54 -17.09 -11.41
N ASP A 190 0.09 -16.35 -10.49
CA ASP A 190 -0.54 -16.00 -9.20
C ASP A 190 -1.88 -15.24 -9.41
N CYS A 191 -1.95 -14.35 -10.41
CA CYS A 191 -3.20 -13.65 -10.77
C CYS A 191 -4.29 -14.61 -11.24
N LYS A 192 -3.96 -15.68 -11.96
CA LYS A 192 -4.96 -16.68 -12.40
C LYS A 192 -5.51 -17.43 -11.19
N ASP A 193 -4.62 -17.89 -10.33
CA ASP A 193 -4.97 -18.65 -9.13
C ASP A 193 -5.80 -17.83 -8.14
N MET A 194 -5.59 -16.52 -8.08
CA MET A 194 -6.25 -15.61 -7.14
C MET A 194 -7.32 -14.70 -7.77
N SER A 195 -7.87 -15.07 -8.92
CA SER A 195 -8.93 -14.30 -9.61
C SER A 195 -10.36 -14.75 -9.29
N GLY A 196 -10.54 -15.74 -8.40
CA GLY A 196 -11.82 -16.33 -8.04
C GLY A 196 -12.71 -15.45 -7.13
N PRO A 197 -13.93 -15.90 -6.82
CA PRO A 197 -14.87 -15.19 -5.94
C PRO A 197 -14.26 -14.82 -4.59
N GLY A 198 -14.62 -13.65 -4.06
CA GLY A 198 -14.11 -13.15 -2.76
C GLY A 198 -12.65 -12.68 -2.77
N SER A 199 -11.86 -13.02 -3.81
CA SER A 199 -10.46 -12.61 -3.88
C SER A 199 -10.33 -11.11 -4.10
N ARG A 200 -9.69 -10.44 -3.15
CA ARG A 200 -9.28 -9.04 -3.24
C ARG A 200 -7.80 -8.97 -3.57
N ILE A 201 -7.45 -8.46 -4.76
CA ILE A 201 -6.05 -8.43 -5.24
C ILE A 201 -5.62 -7.03 -5.63
N ARG A 202 -4.63 -6.51 -4.92
CA ARG A 202 -3.95 -5.25 -5.23
C ARG A 202 -2.83 -5.50 -6.22
N LEU A 203 -2.96 -4.95 -7.41
CA LEU A 203 -1.93 -5.08 -8.45
C LEU A 203 -1.09 -3.81 -8.50
N CYS A 204 0.20 -3.92 -8.17
CA CYS A 204 1.18 -2.85 -8.29
C CYS A 204 2.29 -3.24 -9.28
N LYS A 205 3.16 -2.30 -9.67
CA LYS A 205 4.31 -2.62 -10.53
C LYS A 205 5.37 -3.43 -9.79
N GLY A 206 5.62 -3.11 -8.52
CA GLY A 206 6.73 -3.64 -7.72
C GLY A 206 7.66 -2.52 -7.25
N ALA A 207 8.15 -2.61 -6.01
CA ALA A 207 8.89 -1.54 -5.34
C ALA A 207 10.31 -1.94 -4.92
N TYR A 208 10.64 -3.23 -4.95
CA TYR A 208 11.93 -3.75 -4.49
C TYR A 208 12.95 -3.84 -5.62
N LYS A 209 14.22 -4.00 -5.26
CA LYS A 209 15.30 -4.18 -6.23
C LYS A 209 15.54 -5.67 -6.43
N GLU A 210 14.90 -6.23 -7.44
CA GLU A 210 14.91 -7.68 -7.69
C GLU A 210 15.88 -8.11 -8.80
N PRO A 211 16.47 -9.32 -8.71
CA PRO A 211 17.36 -9.82 -9.73
C PRO A 211 16.60 -10.14 -11.03
N ALA A 212 17.31 -10.02 -12.16
CA ALA A 212 16.74 -10.30 -13.49
C ALA A 212 16.27 -11.75 -13.68
N SER A 213 16.73 -12.68 -12.84
CA SER A 213 16.25 -14.06 -12.81
C SER A 213 14.77 -14.14 -12.49
N VAL A 214 14.27 -13.31 -11.57
CA VAL A 214 12.88 -13.36 -11.06
C VAL A 214 12.00 -12.21 -11.55
N ALA A 215 12.60 -11.08 -11.94
CA ALA A 215 11.86 -9.86 -12.30
C ALA A 215 12.22 -9.29 -13.67
N HIS A 216 11.22 -8.75 -14.37
CA HIS A 216 11.37 -7.88 -15.53
C HIS A 216 12.11 -6.60 -15.12
N GLN A 217 13.17 -6.26 -15.87
CA GLN A 217 14.02 -5.10 -15.58
C GLN A 217 13.62 -3.87 -16.39
N GLU A 218 13.20 -4.09 -17.64
CA GLU A 218 12.81 -3.02 -18.55
C GLU A 218 11.41 -2.50 -18.23
N LYS A 219 11.25 -1.16 -18.23
CA LYS A 219 9.97 -0.51 -17.92
C LYS A 219 8.84 -1.02 -18.82
N THR A 220 9.09 -1.17 -20.11
CA THR A 220 8.10 -1.67 -21.08
C THR A 220 7.67 -3.09 -20.74
N ALA A 221 8.61 -3.97 -20.39
CA ALA A 221 8.28 -5.35 -19.98
C ALA A 221 7.46 -5.39 -18.68
N VAL A 222 7.72 -4.49 -17.73
CA VAL A 222 6.92 -4.35 -16.50
C VAL A 222 5.51 -3.84 -16.84
N ASP A 223 5.38 -2.84 -17.70
CA ASP A 223 4.08 -2.31 -18.12
C ASP A 223 3.26 -3.37 -18.87
N ASP A 224 3.88 -4.10 -19.80
CA ASP A 224 3.23 -5.19 -20.53
C ASP A 224 2.76 -6.30 -19.59
N SER A 225 3.59 -6.67 -18.61
CA SER A 225 3.22 -7.64 -17.57
C SER A 225 2.06 -7.13 -16.72
N TYR A 226 2.08 -5.85 -16.32
CA TYR A 226 0.98 -5.23 -15.57
C TYR A 226 -0.33 -5.32 -16.34
N LEU A 227 -0.32 -5.01 -17.65
CA LEU A 227 -1.51 -5.10 -18.48
C LEU A 227 -2.05 -6.53 -18.62
N ARG A 228 -1.17 -7.54 -18.73
CA ARG A 228 -1.56 -8.96 -18.75
C ARG A 228 -2.20 -9.39 -17.43
N CYS A 229 -1.56 -9.08 -16.31
CA CYS A 229 -2.07 -9.35 -14.96
C CYS A 229 -3.40 -8.64 -14.70
N LEU A 230 -3.50 -7.36 -15.04
CA LEU A 230 -4.71 -6.56 -14.87
C LEU A 230 -5.87 -7.16 -15.68
N ARG A 231 -5.62 -7.58 -16.92
CA ARG A 231 -6.63 -8.23 -17.75
C ARG A 231 -7.13 -9.54 -17.14
N ILE A 232 -6.25 -10.33 -16.52
CA ILE A 232 -6.64 -11.57 -15.82
C ILE A 232 -7.57 -11.23 -14.65
N LEU A 233 -7.15 -10.32 -13.77
CA LEU A 233 -7.92 -9.94 -12.58
C LEU A 233 -9.27 -9.30 -12.94
N MET A 234 -9.29 -8.39 -13.93
CA MET A 234 -10.53 -7.75 -14.40
C MET A 234 -11.50 -8.74 -15.03
N ASN A 235 -11.02 -9.79 -15.70
CA ASN A 235 -11.90 -10.82 -16.25
C ASN A 235 -12.38 -11.87 -15.23
N GLY A 236 -11.73 -11.93 -14.06
CA GLY A 236 -12.07 -12.83 -12.96
C GLY A 236 -13.35 -12.47 -12.23
N GLN A 237 -13.62 -13.17 -11.13
CA GLN A 237 -14.78 -12.96 -10.24
C GLN A 237 -14.42 -12.23 -8.94
N GLY A 238 -13.14 -11.96 -8.71
CA GLY A 238 -12.65 -11.19 -7.57
C GLY A 238 -12.88 -9.68 -7.69
N TYR A 239 -12.32 -8.95 -6.74
CA TYR A 239 -12.29 -7.49 -6.63
C TYR A 239 -10.86 -6.96 -6.88
N PRO A 240 -10.56 -6.49 -8.11
CA PRO A 240 -9.26 -5.92 -8.44
C PRO A 240 -9.07 -4.55 -7.78
N MET A 241 -7.92 -4.35 -7.14
CA MET A 241 -7.46 -3.09 -6.57
C MET A 241 -6.29 -2.57 -7.40
N VAL A 242 -6.55 -1.62 -8.30
CA VAL A 242 -5.58 -1.15 -9.29
C VAL A 242 -4.66 -0.09 -8.67
N ALA A 243 -3.53 -0.52 -8.12
CA ALA A 243 -2.55 0.35 -7.47
C ALA A 243 -1.54 0.93 -8.47
N SER A 244 -1.86 2.09 -9.05
CA SER A 244 -0.99 2.77 -10.01
C SER A 244 -1.30 4.26 -10.11
N HIS A 245 -0.24 5.08 -10.27
CA HIS A 245 -0.36 6.49 -10.64
C HIS A 245 -0.14 6.75 -12.12
N ASP A 246 0.08 5.70 -12.91
CA ASP A 246 0.37 5.78 -14.34
C ASP A 246 -0.95 5.96 -15.12
N PRO A 247 -1.14 7.09 -15.85
CA PRO A 247 -2.35 7.33 -16.62
C PRO A 247 -2.70 6.21 -17.59
N ALA A 248 -1.71 5.54 -18.17
CA ALA A 248 -1.94 4.43 -19.09
C ALA A 248 -2.58 3.22 -18.39
N MET A 249 -2.12 2.91 -17.17
CA MET A 249 -2.67 1.79 -16.40
C MET A 249 -4.07 2.10 -15.86
N ILE A 250 -4.32 3.35 -15.45
CA ILE A 250 -5.64 3.81 -15.02
C ILE A 250 -6.64 3.74 -16.19
N SER A 251 -6.23 4.22 -17.37
CA SER A 251 -7.07 4.14 -18.57
C SER A 251 -7.34 2.69 -18.98
N ALA A 252 -6.34 1.81 -18.93
CA ALA A 252 -6.52 0.39 -19.22
C ALA A 252 -7.48 -0.29 -18.23
N ALA A 253 -7.39 0.02 -16.94
CA ALA A 253 -8.32 -0.49 -15.94
C ALA A 253 -9.77 -0.11 -16.23
N MET A 254 -9.99 1.16 -16.58
CA MET A 254 -11.30 1.67 -16.97
C MET A 254 -11.85 0.97 -18.22
N GLN A 255 -11.02 0.78 -19.25
CA GLN A 255 -11.41 0.07 -20.48
C GLN A 255 -11.74 -1.40 -20.21
N TYR A 256 -10.95 -2.09 -19.38
CA TYR A 256 -11.24 -3.47 -19.02
C TYR A 256 -12.48 -3.62 -18.15
N ALA A 257 -12.73 -2.68 -17.24
CA ALA A 257 -13.95 -2.64 -16.46
C ALA A 257 -15.18 -2.47 -17.36
N GLU A 258 -15.16 -1.51 -18.29
CA GLU A 258 -16.23 -1.30 -19.27
C GLU A 258 -16.46 -2.54 -20.15
N ALA A 259 -15.39 -3.10 -20.71
CA ALA A 259 -15.48 -4.29 -21.57
C ALA A 259 -16.04 -5.52 -20.86
N LYS A 260 -15.82 -5.64 -19.54
CA LYS A 260 -16.35 -6.74 -18.72
C LYS A 260 -17.71 -6.43 -18.10
N GLY A 261 -18.19 -5.19 -18.20
CA GLY A 261 -19.41 -4.73 -17.56
C GLY A 261 -19.30 -4.56 -16.04
N ARG A 262 -18.09 -4.29 -15.51
CA ARG A 262 -17.88 -4.04 -14.08
C ARG A 262 -18.42 -2.68 -13.66
N THR A 263 -19.13 -2.68 -12.55
CA THR A 263 -19.58 -1.49 -11.83
C THR A 263 -18.49 -0.94 -10.91
N ALA A 264 -18.73 0.25 -10.33
CA ALA A 264 -17.79 0.87 -9.39
C ALA A 264 -17.58 0.05 -8.11
N ASP A 265 -18.56 -0.77 -7.71
CA ASP A 265 -18.47 -1.64 -6.53
C ASP A 265 -17.64 -2.92 -6.77
N GLU A 266 -17.18 -3.16 -8.00
CA GLU A 266 -16.50 -4.40 -8.39
C GLU A 266 -15.00 -4.23 -8.62
N PHE A 267 -14.46 -3.02 -8.50
CA PHE A 267 -13.02 -2.73 -8.52
C PHE A 267 -12.75 -1.35 -7.93
N GLU A 268 -11.50 -1.06 -7.60
CA GLU A 268 -11.09 0.29 -7.21
C GLU A 268 -9.75 0.69 -7.80
N LEU A 269 -9.51 1.99 -7.81
CA LEU A 269 -8.21 2.59 -8.12
C LEU A 269 -7.52 2.91 -6.80
N GLN A 270 -6.21 2.68 -6.71
CA GLN A 270 -5.45 3.00 -5.51
C GLN A 270 -4.24 3.87 -5.82
N MET A 271 -4.04 4.90 -5.00
CA MET A 271 -2.91 5.81 -5.13
C MET A 271 -2.35 6.16 -3.75
N LEU A 272 -1.04 6.37 -3.71
CA LEU A 272 -0.36 6.86 -2.51
C LEU A 272 -0.82 8.26 -2.11
N TYR A 273 -0.85 8.51 -0.81
CA TYR A 273 -1.06 9.82 -0.22
C TYR A 273 -0.07 10.85 -0.76
N GLY A 274 -0.57 12.06 -1.07
CA GLY A 274 0.22 13.16 -1.64
C GLY A 274 0.61 13.04 -3.11
N ILE A 275 0.28 11.94 -3.79
CA ILE A 275 0.67 11.71 -5.19
C ILE A 275 -0.54 11.82 -6.11
N ARG A 276 -0.48 12.79 -7.04
CA ARG A 276 -1.57 13.11 -8.00
C ARG A 276 -2.91 13.34 -7.30
N ASP A 277 -2.91 14.11 -6.22
CA ASP A 277 -4.11 14.39 -5.41
C ASP A 277 -5.30 14.91 -6.24
N SER A 278 -5.05 15.83 -7.18
CA SER A 278 -6.07 16.34 -8.10
C SER A 278 -6.67 15.25 -9.00
N GLU A 279 -5.90 14.23 -9.38
CA GLU A 279 -6.40 13.10 -10.15
C GLU A 279 -7.29 12.21 -9.27
N GLN A 280 -6.90 11.98 -8.01
CA GLN A 280 -7.71 11.21 -7.07
C GLN A 280 -9.09 11.86 -6.92
N LEU A 281 -9.15 13.18 -6.75
CA LEU A 281 -10.40 13.93 -6.65
C LEU A 281 -11.19 13.95 -7.96
N ARG A 282 -10.53 14.07 -9.13
CA ARG A 282 -11.20 13.97 -10.43
C ARG A 282 -11.91 12.62 -10.59
N LEU A 283 -11.22 11.52 -10.25
CA LEU A 283 -11.76 10.17 -10.34
C LEU A 283 -12.94 9.94 -9.37
N VAL A 284 -12.87 10.49 -8.15
CA VAL A 284 -14.01 10.49 -7.22
C VAL A 284 -15.20 11.26 -7.81
N GLY A 285 -14.96 12.41 -8.44
CA GLY A 285 -16.00 13.18 -9.15
C GLY A 285 -16.64 12.43 -10.32
N GLU A 286 -15.94 11.44 -10.89
CA GLU A 286 -16.44 10.50 -11.90
C GLU A 286 -17.08 9.23 -11.28
N GLN A 287 -17.41 9.29 -9.98
CA GLN A 287 -18.04 8.20 -9.22
C GLN A 287 -17.21 6.91 -9.23
N LYS A 288 -15.89 7.03 -9.25
CA LYS A 288 -14.96 5.90 -9.10
C LYS A 288 -14.53 5.76 -7.65
N HIS A 289 -14.42 4.52 -7.19
CA HIS A 289 -13.79 4.22 -5.93
C HIS A 289 -12.28 4.44 -6.03
N VAL A 290 -11.79 5.37 -5.22
CA VAL A 290 -10.37 5.70 -5.12
C VAL A 290 -9.92 5.50 -3.68
N ARG A 291 -8.99 4.57 -3.44
CA ARG A 291 -8.39 4.34 -2.13
C ARG A 291 -7.02 4.99 -2.02
N THR A 292 -6.85 5.86 -1.05
CA THR A 292 -5.58 6.51 -0.74
C THR A 292 -4.77 5.66 0.24
N TYR A 293 -3.53 5.31 -0.11
CA TYR A 293 -2.60 4.61 0.78
C TYR A 293 -1.88 5.61 1.68
N LEU A 294 -2.20 5.60 2.96
CA LEU A 294 -1.74 6.53 3.98
C LEU A 294 -0.73 5.84 4.93
N PRO A 295 0.58 6.08 4.75
CA PRO A 295 1.59 5.63 5.70
C PRO A 295 1.66 6.57 6.92
N TYR A 296 1.97 6.02 8.09
CA TYR A 296 2.25 6.78 9.32
C TYR A 296 3.23 6.02 10.24
N GLY A 297 3.84 6.72 11.18
CA GLY A 297 4.75 6.13 12.18
C GLY A 297 6.19 6.62 12.08
N GLU A 298 7.00 6.27 13.07
CA GLU A 298 8.35 6.78 13.24
C GLU A 298 9.33 6.30 12.14
N GLN A 299 9.10 5.14 11.54
CA GLN A 299 9.99 4.54 10.53
C GLN A 299 9.75 5.05 9.10
N TRP A 300 9.44 6.34 8.95
CA TRP A 300 9.05 6.94 7.67
C TRP A 300 10.21 7.13 6.68
N TYR A 301 11.46 7.16 7.15
CA TYR A 301 12.60 7.56 6.34
C TYR A 301 12.86 6.61 5.15
N GLY A 302 12.91 5.29 5.41
CA GLY A 302 13.11 4.30 4.37
C GLY A 302 12.00 4.34 3.31
N TYR A 303 10.75 4.47 3.75
CA TYR A 303 9.59 4.65 2.88
C TYR A 303 9.73 5.90 2.01
N PHE A 304 10.00 7.05 2.63
CA PHE A 304 10.14 8.33 1.95
C PHE A 304 11.24 8.32 0.88
N MET A 305 12.40 7.71 1.19
CA MET A 305 13.51 7.61 0.25
C MET A 305 13.16 6.75 -0.97
N ARG A 306 12.38 5.67 -0.81
CA ARG A 306 11.84 4.90 -1.94
C ARG A 306 10.94 5.76 -2.83
N ARG A 307 10.05 6.58 -2.23
CA ARG A 307 9.16 7.50 -2.97
C ARG A 307 9.89 8.62 -3.72
N LEU A 308 11.00 9.11 -3.17
CA LEU A 308 11.87 10.06 -3.87
C LEU A 308 12.57 9.41 -5.07
N ALA A 309 13.01 8.16 -4.92
CA ALA A 309 13.74 7.43 -5.94
C ALA A 309 12.86 7.01 -7.14
N GLU A 310 11.54 6.98 -6.98
CA GLU A 310 10.59 6.55 -8.01
C GLU A 310 10.23 7.63 -9.04
N ARG A 311 10.42 8.92 -8.74
CA ARG A 311 10.15 10.00 -9.70
C ARG A 311 11.23 11.08 -9.71
N PRO A 312 11.83 11.41 -10.88
CA PRO A 312 12.79 12.50 -11.02
C PRO A 312 12.24 13.86 -10.54
N ALA A 313 10.93 14.09 -10.71
CA ALA A 313 10.27 15.31 -10.25
C ALA A 313 10.29 15.42 -8.71
N ASN A 314 10.02 14.33 -7.98
CA ASN A 314 10.08 14.30 -6.51
C ASN A 314 11.50 14.62 -6.03
N LEU A 315 12.50 14.08 -6.73
CA LEU A 315 13.90 14.36 -6.48
C LEU A 315 14.26 15.83 -6.78
N ALA A 316 13.77 16.40 -7.88
CA ALA A 316 14.01 17.81 -8.23
C ALA A 316 13.34 18.79 -7.24
N PHE A 317 12.20 18.42 -6.64
CA PHE A 317 11.59 19.18 -5.55
C PHE A 317 12.39 19.05 -4.25
N PHE A 318 12.82 17.84 -3.89
CA PHE A 318 13.67 17.60 -2.72
C PHE A 318 15.00 18.36 -2.83
N LEU A 319 15.69 18.25 -3.96
CA LEU A 319 16.94 18.98 -4.22
C LEU A 319 16.74 20.50 -4.20
N ARG A 320 15.61 21.02 -4.72
CA ARG A 320 15.27 22.44 -4.59
C ARG A 320 15.03 22.87 -3.15
N SER A 321 14.39 22.04 -2.33
CA SER A 321 14.19 22.31 -0.91
C SER A 321 15.49 22.29 -0.08
N LEU A 322 16.51 21.57 -0.55
CA LEU A 322 17.86 21.61 0.01
C LEU A 322 18.68 22.81 -0.51
N ALA A 323 18.43 23.22 -1.76
CA ALA A 323 19.11 24.32 -2.44
C ALA A 323 18.54 25.72 -2.12
N SER A 324 17.37 25.83 -1.50
CA SER A 324 16.87 27.09 -0.92
C SER A 324 17.67 27.55 0.31
N ARG A 325 18.88 27.02 0.49
CA ARG A 325 19.98 27.67 1.20
C ARG A 325 20.55 28.77 0.30
N ASN A 326 19.89 29.92 0.34
CA ASN A 326 20.49 31.25 0.45
C ASN A 326 19.37 32.24 0.73
#